data_AF-F2NE12-F1
#
_entry.id   AF-F2NE12-F1
#
_cell.length_a   1.000
_cell.length_b   1.000
_cell.length_c   1.000
_cell.angle_alpha   90.00
_cell.angle_beta   90.00
_cell.angle_gamma   90.00
#
_symmetry.space_group_name_H-M   'P 1'
#
loop_
_entity.id
_entity.type
_entity.pdbx_description
1 polymer ?
#
loop_
_entity_poly.entity_id
_entity_poly.type
_entity_poly.pdbx_seq_one_letter_code
_entity_poly.pdbx_strand_id
1 'polypeptide(L)'
;MSFSASQIKSVIILLGGCLTLAPRAAGAIQTHGPPEGLYVHQLGHLCFLTAMVFICLVIWRRGLRRQRGFRYIFRAGILLALWNLLTFWGHWAEERLSPTAVSDQAGYFSRQIQITDLPTLLYYLAKLDHLILVPAMLMFYLGLRAFASEGQFLEDR
;
A
#
# COMPACT_ATOMS: atom_id res chain seq x y z
N MET A 1 7.78 -30.75 -25.26
CA MET A 1 7.53 -29.57 -26.13
C MET A 1 8.86 -29.14 -26.71
N SER A 2 9.11 -29.33 -28.00
CA SER A 2 10.35 -28.87 -28.66
C SER A 2 10.11 -27.49 -29.26
N PHE A 3 10.90 -26.50 -28.86
CA PHE A 3 10.86 -25.16 -29.46
C PHE A 3 11.43 -25.20 -30.88
N SER A 4 10.79 -24.46 -31.79
CA SER A 4 11.26 -24.32 -33.18
C SER A 4 12.46 -23.37 -33.24
N ALA A 5 13.36 -23.58 -34.20
CA ALA A 5 14.54 -22.74 -34.41
C ALA A 5 14.20 -21.25 -34.61
N SER A 6 12.99 -20.92 -35.12
CA SER A 6 12.56 -19.52 -35.23
C SER A 6 12.17 -18.92 -33.88
N GLN A 7 11.59 -19.71 -32.97
CA GLN A 7 11.24 -19.27 -31.61
C GLN A 7 12.51 -18.97 -30.81
N ILE A 8 13.54 -19.80 -30.94
CA ILE A 8 14.84 -19.58 -30.29
C ILE A 8 15.49 -18.30 -30.80
N LYS A 9 15.45 -18.03 -32.12
CA LYS A 9 15.96 -16.78 -32.70
C LYS A 9 15.20 -15.55 -32.18
N SER A 10 13.87 -15.60 -32.13
CA SER A 10 13.06 -14.49 -31.59
C SER A 10 13.35 -14.22 -30.12
N VAL A 11 13.55 -15.26 -29.30
CA VAL A 11 13.92 -15.12 -27.89
C VAL A 11 15.31 -14.53 -27.74
N ILE A 12 16.30 -14.97 -28.54
CA ILE A 12 17.65 -14.40 -28.51
C ILE A 12 17.65 -12.93 -28.94
N ILE A 13 16.86 -12.57 -29.96
CA ILE A 13 16.71 -11.17 -30.40
C ILE A 13 16.04 -10.32 -29.32
N LEU A 14 14.98 -10.82 -28.66
CA LEU A 14 14.32 -10.14 -27.55
C LEU A 14 15.25 -9.95 -26.35
N LEU A 15 15.96 -11.01 -25.94
CA LEU A 15 16.93 -10.95 -24.84
C LEU A 15 18.10 -10.02 -25.18
N GLY A 16 18.63 -10.08 -26.40
CA GLY A 16 19.68 -9.19 -26.88
C GLY A 16 19.22 -7.73 -26.97
N GLY A 17 17.97 -7.49 -27.36
CA GLY A 17 17.33 -6.17 -27.33
C GLY A 17 17.22 -5.65 -25.89
N CYS A 18 16.72 -6.46 -24.96
CA CYS A 18 16.64 -6.10 -23.54
C CYS A 18 18.01 -5.84 -22.89
N LEU A 19 19.06 -6.55 -23.31
CA LEU A 19 20.43 -6.37 -22.78
C LEU A 19 21.14 -5.14 -23.36
N THR A 20 20.81 -4.72 -24.57
CA THR A 20 21.40 -3.53 -25.22
C THR A 20 20.64 -2.25 -24.92
N LEU A 21 19.37 -2.35 -24.51
CA LEU A 21 18.64 -1.29 -23.81
C LEU A 21 19.08 -1.22 -22.35
N ALA A 22 20.37 -0.93 -22.12
CA ALA A 22 20.85 -0.59 -20.78
C ALA A 22 19.94 0.54 -20.26
N PRO A 23 19.24 0.37 -19.12
CA PRO A 23 18.39 1.41 -18.59
C PRO A 23 19.29 2.60 -18.26
N ARG A 24 19.33 3.60 -19.16
CA ARG A 24 19.82 4.92 -18.78
C ARG A 24 18.89 5.41 -17.69
N ALA A 25 19.44 6.12 -16.70
CA ALA A 25 18.65 6.75 -15.66
C ALA A 25 17.55 7.60 -16.33
N ALA A 26 16.34 7.03 -16.42
CA ALA A 26 15.18 7.77 -16.80
C ALA A 26 14.93 8.68 -15.60
N GLY A 27 15.24 9.97 -15.72
CA GLY A 27 14.92 10.99 -14.73
C GLY A 27 13.41 11.23 -14.60
N ALA A 28 12.62 10.17 -14.66
CA ALA A 28 11.16 10.15 -14.71
C ALA A 28 10.58 9.63 -13.39
N ILE A 29 11.19 10.00 -12.26
CA ILE A 29 10.52 10.12 -10.97
C ILE A 29 11.12 11.39 -10.36
N GLN A 30 10.29 12.41 -10.13
CA GLN A 30 10.69 13.58 -9.39
C GLN A 30 11.03 13.14 -7.97
N THR A 31 12.32 12.92 -7.70
CA THR A 31 12.82 12.79 -6.33
C THR A 31 12.70 14.17 -5.70
N HIS A 32 11.54 14.48 -5.14
CA HIS A 32 11.42 15.65 -4.27
C HIS A 32 12.44 15.46 -3.15
N GLY A 33 13.32 16.44 -2.98
CA GLY A 33 14.21 16.47 -1.84
C GLY A 33 13.39 16.58 -0.54
N PRO A 34 14.02 16.32 0.62
CA PRO A 34 13.46 16.79 1.88
C PRO A 34 13.35 18.33 1.80
N PRO A 35 12.20 18.94 2.17
CA PRO A 35 11.01 18.34 2.78
C PRO A 35 9.78 18.22 1.86
N GLU A 36 9.83 18.62 0.59
CA GLU A 36 8.61 18.76 -0.24
C GLU A 36 7.90 17.43 -0.47
N GLY A 37 8.67 16.35 -0.69
CA GLY A 37 8.11 15.01 -0.90
C GLY A 37 7.35 14.51 0.32
N LEU A 38 7.88 14.78 1.52
CA LEU A 38 7.23 14.42 2.77
C LEU A 38 5.90 15.17 2.95
N TYR A 39 5.85 16.47 2.64
CA TYR A 39 4.61 17.24 2.76
C TYR A 39 3.52 16.75 1.82
N VAL A 40 3.85 16.50 0.56
CA VAL A 40 2.88 15.99 -0.43
C VAL A 40 2.42 14.58 -0.05
N HIS A 41 3.33 13.72 0.42
CA HIS A 41 2.99 12.38 0.90
C HIS A 41 2.05 12.41 2.10
N GLN A 42 2.34 13.25 3.10
CA GLN A 42 1.47 13.43 4.26
C GLN A 42 0.11 14.03 3.90
N LEU A 43 0.07 14.95 2.94
CA LEU A 43 -1.19 15.44 2.40
C LEU A 43 -1.99 14.31 1.71
N GLY A 44 -1.31 13.40 1.01
CA GLY A 44 -1.91 12.20 0.44
C GLY A 44 -2.59 11.33 1.49
N HIS A 45 -1.95 11.12 2.64
CA HIS A 45 -2.56 10.41 3.77
C HIS A 45 -3.82 11.13 4.30
N LEU A 46 -3.81 12.46 4.39
CA LEU A 46 -5.00 13.21 4.83
C LEU A 46 -6.15 13.07 3.83
N CYS A 47 -5.88 13.22 2.52
CA CYS A 47 -6.88 13.04 1.48
C CYS A 47 -7.46 11.62 1.49
N PHE A 48 -6.62 10.59 1.62
CA PHE A 48 -7.04 9.20 1.68
C PHE A 48 -7.90 8.92 2.92
N LEU A 49 -7.48 9.43 4.09
CA LEU A 49 -8.26 9.32 5.32
C LEU A 49 -9.65 9.94 5.16
N THR A 50 -9.73 11.17 4.63
CA THR A 50 -11.00 11.84 4.37
C THR A 50 -11.88 11.02 3.43
N ALA A 51 -11.32 10.45 2.36
CA ALA A 51 -12.06 9.60 1.44
C ALA A 51 -12.62 8.33 2.13
N MET A 52 -11.81 7.65 2.94
CA MET A 52 -12.25 6.45 3.68
C MET A 52 -13.36 6.79 4.68
N VAL A 53 -13.19 7.87 5.45
CA VAL A 53 -14.21 8.35 6.40
C VAL A 53 -15.50 8.71 5.65
N PHE A 54 -15.41 9.44 4.54
CA PHE A 54 -16.56 9.82 3.74
C PHE A 54 -17.33 8.60 3.21
N ILE A 55 -16.63 7.62 2.64
CA ILE A 55 -17.25 6.37 2.16
C ILE A 55 -17.95 5.64 3.31
N CYS A 56 -17.30 5.51 4.46
CA CYS A 56 -17.90 4.88 5.64
C CYS A 56 -19.16 5.62 6.11
N LEU A 57 -19.13 6.96 6.15
CA LEU A 57 -20.29 7.79 6.51
C LEU A 57 -21.45 7.61 5.53
N VAL A 58 -21.18 7.58 4.23
CA VAL A 58 -22.20 7.36 3.19
C VAL A 58 -22.84 5.98 3.35
N ILE A 59 -22.02 4.92 3.50
CA ILE A 59 -22.49 3.55 3.68
C ILE A 59 -23.35 3.43 4.95
N TRP A 60 -22.94 4.08 6.04
CA TRP A 60 -23.70 4.06 7.29
C TRP A 60 -25.02 4.81 7.17
N ARG A 61 -25.00 6.08 6.72
CA ARG A 61 -26.20 6.94 6.63
C ARG A 61 -27.24 6.38 5.68
N ARG A 62 -26.84 5.73 4.60
CA ARG A 62 -27.75 5.11 3.62
C ARG A 62 -28.19 3.69 4.01
N GLY A 63 -27.77 3.18 5.16
CA GLY A 63 -28.14 1.82 5.60
C GLY A 63 -27.58 0.70 4.72
N LEU A 64 -26.59 0.98 3.87
CA LEU A 64 -26.06 0.05 2.88
C LEU A 64 -25.32 -1.14 3.50
N ARG A 65 -24.93 -1.04 4.78
CA ARG A 65 -24.33 -2.15 5.57
C ARG A 65 -25.18 -3.42 5.60
N ARG A 66 -26.49 -3.33 5.30
CA ARG A 66 -27.37 -4.49 5.17
C ARG A 66 -26.97 -5.38 3.98
N GLN A 67 -26.53 -4.78 2.88
CA GLN A 67 -26.05 -5.47 1.68
C GLN A 67 -24.65 -6.05 1.92
N ARG A 68 -24.38 -7.24 1.37
CA ARG A 68 -23.18 -8.01 1.69
C ARG A 68 -21.90 -7.30 1.23
N GLY A 69 -21.86 -6.83 -0.02
CA GLY A 69 -20.69 -6.11 -0.55
C GLY A 69 -20.34 -4.86 0.25
N PHE A 70 -21.33 -3.99 0.48
CA PHE A 70 -21.14 -2.76 1.27
C PHE A 70 -20.72 -3.02 2.71
N ARG A 71 -21.13 -4.13 3.33
CA ARG A 71 -20.69 -4.49 4.68
C ARG A 71 -19.19 -4.76 4.75
N TYR A 72 -18.65 -5.44 3.74
CA TYR A 72 -17.22 -5.70 3.61
C TYR A 72 -16.45 -4.41 3.28
N ILE A 73 -16.94 -3.60 2.32
CA ILE A 73 -16.33 -2.30 2.00
C ILE A 73 -16.30 -1.37 3.21
N PHE A 74 -17.35 -1.34 4.02
CA PHE A 74 -17.38 -0.55 5.25
C PHE A 74 -16.29 -0.98 6.25
N ARG A 75 -16.14 -2.29 6.48
CA ARG A 75 -15.09 -2.82 7.36
C ARG A 75 -13.69 -2.55 6.80
N ALA A 76 -13.51 -2.73 5.50
CA ALA A 76 -12.27 -2.40 4.81
C ALA A 76 -11.93 -0.91 4.96
N GLY A 77 -12.90 -0.01 4.75
CA GLY A 77 -12.71 1.43 4.89
C GLY A 77 -12.29 1.85 6.30
N ILE A 78 -12.86 1.24 7.34
CA ILE A 78 -12.41 1.47 8.73
C ILE A 78 -10.96 1.02 8.93
N LEU A 79 -10.61 -0.20 8.50
CA LEU A 79 -9.26 -0.73 8.65
C LEU A 79 -8.23 0.07 7.84
N LEU A 80 -8.57 0.48 6.61
CA LEU A 80 -7.72 1.34 5.78
C LEU A 80 -7.53 2.73 6.39
N ALA A 81 -8.57 3.30 7.01
CA ALA A 81 -8.45 4.56 7.74
C ALA A 81 -7.51 4.43 8.95
N LEU A 82 -7.63 3.35 9.72
CA LEU A 82 -6.75 3.07 10.86
C LEU A 82 -5.31 2.80 10.42
N TRP A 83 -5.11 2.00 9.38
CA TRP A 83 -3.79 1.77 8.77
C TRP A 83 -3.17 3.08 8.31
N ASN A 84 -3.93 3.91 7.59
CA ASN A 84 -3.44 5.19 7.09
C ASN A 84 -3.04 6.15 8.21
N LEU A 85 -3.80 6.19 9.32
CA LEU A 85 -3.41 6.96 10.51
C LEU A 85 -2.09 6.44 11.11
N LEU A 86 -1.94 5.12 11.24
CA LEU A 86 -0.70 4.52 11.72
C LEU A 86 0.49 4.88 10.82
N THR A 87 0.33 4.81 9.49
CA THR A 87 1.38 5.18 8.52
C THR A 87 1.72 6.67 8.58
N PHE A 88 0.73 7.55 8.65
CA PHE A 88 0.92 9.00 8.82
C PHE A 88 1.80 9.31 10.04
N TRP A 89 1.44 8.72 11.20
CA TRP A 89 2.21 8.89 12.43
C TRP A 89 3.57 8.21 12.38
N GLY A 90 3.69 7.09 11.67
CA GLY A 90 4.97 6.41 11.42
C GLY A 90 5.96 7.30 10.70
N HIS A 91 5.54 7.99 9.63
CA HIS A 91 6.37 8.96 8.92
C HIS A 91 6.70 10.18 9.78
N TRP A 92 5.74 10.69 10.56
CA TRP A 92 6.00 11.77 11.51
C TRP A 92 7.02 11.39 12.59
N ALA A 93 7.01 10.13 13.02
CA ALA A 93 7.94 9.58 14.00
C ALA A 93 9.33 9.33 13.39
N GLU A 94 9.40 8.86 12.14
CA GLU A 94 10.65 8.62 11.41
C GLU A 94 11.51 9.89 11.32
N GLU A 95 10.88 11.04 11.04
CA GLU A 95 11.55 12.36 11.01
C GLU A 95 12.10 12.82 12.38
N ARG A 96 11.67 12.20 13.47
CA ARG A 96 12.07 12.53 14.85
C ARG A 96 13.02 11.51 15.45
N LEU A 97 13.32 10.44 14.73
CA LEU A 97 14.28 9.45 15.22
C LEU A 97 15.68 10.07 15.28
N SER A 98 16.36 9.82 16.40
CA SER A 98 17.81 10.03 16.44
C SER A 98 18.47 9.14 15.38
N PRO A 99 19.52 9.61 14.68
CA PRO A 99 20.32 8.76 13.78
C PRO A 99 20.87 7.49 14.44
N THR A 100 20.99 7.49 15.78
CA THR A 100 21.47 6.35 16.58
C THR A 100 20.36 5.45 17.10
N ALA A 101 19.07 5.81 16.91
CA ALA A 101 17.94 5.04 17.42
C ALA A 101 17.76 3.69 16.70
N VAL A 102 18.25 3.61 15.45
CA VAL A 102 18.21 2.40 14.63
C VAL A 102 19.65 1.95 14.39
N SER A 103 19.98 0.76 14.89
CA SER A 103 21.29 0.16 14.67
C SER A 103 21.28 -0.72 13.42
N ASP A 104 22.11 -0.35 12.44
CA ASP A 104 22.35 -1.10 11.21
C ASP A 104 23.61 -1.98 11.27
N GLN A 105 24.25 -2.08 12.45
CA GLN A 105 25.59 -2.66 12.60
C GLN A 105 25.71 -4.15 12.22
N ALA A 106 24.60 -4.89 12.17
CA ALA A 106 24.60 -6.32 11.88
C ALA A 106 24.09 -6.67 10.46
N GLY A 107 23.66 -5.68 9.66
CA GLY A 107 23.08 -5.86 8.32
C GLY A 107 21.55 -5.80 8.28
N TYR A 108 20.98 -5.86 7.06
CA TYR A 108 19.56 -5.59 6.78
C TYR A 108 18.57 -6.43 7.61
N PHE A 109 18.85 -7.72 7.82
CA PHE A 109 17.98 -8.65 8.55
C PHE A 109 18.11 -8.60 10.08
N SER A 110 19.00 -7.75 10.59
CA SER A 110 19.34 -7.68 12.02
C SER A 110 19.30 -6.24 12.52
N ARG A 111 18.51 -5.39 11.86
CA ARG A 111 18.23 -4.04 12.30
C ARG A 111 17.52 -4.09 13.65
N GLN A 112 18.06 -3.35 14.61
CA GLN A 112 17.50 -3.24 15.96
C GLN A 112 17.07 -1.81 16.23
N ILE A 113 15.94 -1.64 16.91
CA ILE A 113 15.49 -0.35 17.42
C ILE A 113 15.32 -0.45 18.93
N GLN A 114 15.85 0.54 19.64
CA GLN A 114 15.61 0.67 21.07
C GLN A 114 14.39 1.58 21.28
N ILE A 115 13.37 1.06 21.96
CA ILE A 115 12.16 1.82 22.27
C ILE A 115 12.40 2.57 23.57
N THR A 116 12.63 3.88 23.47
CA THR A 116 12.95 4.75 24.61
C THR A 116 11.94 5.89 24.77
N ASP A 117 11.19 6.20 23.72
CA ASP A 117 10.27 7.33 23.66
C ASP A 117 9.06 7.06 22.74
N LEU A 118 8.14 8.03 22.67
CA LEU A 118 6.94 7.89 21.85
C LEU A 118 7.25 7.78 20.34
N PRO A 119 8.16 8.58 19.74
CA PRO A 119 8.56 8.40 18.34
C PRO A 119 9.10 7.00 18.02
N THR A 120 10.03 6.45 18.83
CA THR A 120 10.56 5.10 18.61
C THR A 120 9.49 4.02 18.70
N LEU A 121 8.55 4.16 19.64
CA LEU A 121 7.37 3.28 19.74
C LEU A 121 6.46 3.38 18.51
N LEU A 122 6.09 4.59 18.09
CA LEU A 122 5.24 4.82 16.93
C LEU A 122 5.88 4.31 15.64
N TYR A 123 7.17 4.55 15.46
CA TYR A 123 7.94 4.02 14.33
C TYR A 123 7.89 2.49 14.31
N TYR A 124 8.17 1.84 15.46
CA TYR A 124 8.14 0.39 15.57
C TYR A 124 6.75 -0.19 15.23
N LEU A 125 5.68 0.37 15.79
CA LEU A 125 4.31 -0.04 15.49
C LEU A 125 3.95 0.17 14.02
N ALA A 126 4.39 1.28 13.42
CA ALA A 126 4.15 1.57 12.01
C ALA A 126 4.88 0.62 11.06
N LYS A 127 5.94 -0.08 11.49
CA LYS A 127 6.55 -1.17 10.71
C LYS A 127 5.76 -2.48 10.77
N LEU A 128 4.81 -2.61 11.71
CA LEU A 128 3.89 -3.75 11.83
C LEU A 128 2.54 -3.50 11.14
N ASP A 129 2.48 -2.51 10.26
CA ASP A 129 1.28 -2.05 9.56
C ASP A 129 0.54 -3.15 8.77
N HIS A 130 1.25 -4.18 8.32
CA HIS A 130 0.71 -5.35 7.64
C HIS A 130 -0.40 -6.07 8.44
N LEU A 131 -0.33 -6.01 9.78
CA LEU A 131 -1.36 -6.58 10.65
C LEU A 131 -2.73 -5.93 10.46
N ILE A 132 -2.76 -4.68 9.99
CA ILE A 132 -3.99 -3.93 9.70
C ILE A 132 -4.29 -3.96 8.21
N LEU A 133 -3.27 -3.73 7.37
CA LEU A 133 -3.43 -3.63 5.91
C LEU A 133 -3.92 -4.93 5.29
N VAL A 134 -3.36 -6.09 5.67
CA VAL A 134 -3.72 -7.37 5.04
C VAL A 134 -5.19 -7.74 5.31
N PRO A 135 -5.70 -7.67 6.55
CA PRO A 135 -7.14 -7.83 6.79
C PRO A 135 -8.00 -6.79 6.05
N ALA A 136 -7.53 -5.54 5.93
CA ALA A 136 -8.25 -4.49 5.21
C ALA A 136 -8.41 -4.86 3.72
N MET A 137 -7.33 -5.28 3.08
CA MET A 137 -7.31 -5.71 1.68
C MET A 137 -8.16 -6.96 1.44
N LEU A 138 -8.14 -7.92 2.37
CA LEU A 138 -9.02 -9.09 2.29
C LEU A 138 -10.50 -8.68 2.33
N MET A 139 -10.88 -7.80 3.26
CA MET A 139 -12.26 -7.29 3.34
C MET A 139 -12.63 -6.50 2.08
N PHE A 140 -11.71 -5.70 1.54
CA PHE A 140 -11.94 -4.96 0.31
C PHE A 140 -12.21 -5.90 -0.87
N TYR A 141 -11.37 -6.92 -1.05
CA TYR A 141 -11.55 -7.96 -2.05
C TYR A 141 -12.89 -8.69 -1.92
N LEU A 142 -13.26 -9.10 -0.71
CA LEU A 142 -14.56 -9.75 -0.46
C LEU A 142 -15.75 -8.84 -0.79
N GLY A 143 -15.61 -7.54 -0.57
CA GLY A 143 -16.59 -6.53 -0.97
C GLY A 143 -16.75 -6.45 -2.49
N LEU A 144 -15.64 -6.34 -3.22
CA LEU A 144 -15.66 -6.31 -4.69
C LEU A 144 -16.22 -7.60 -5.29
N ARG A 145 -15.80 -8.75 -4.76
CA ARG A 145 -16.30 -10.05 -5.21
C ARG A 145 -17.81 -10.19 -5.03
N ALA A 146 -18.36 -9.68 -3.92
CA ALA A 146 -19.80 -9.69 -3.70
C ALA A 146 -20.54 -8.83 -4.74
N PHE A 147 -20.04 -7.63 -5.04
CA PHE A 147 -20.62 -6.80 -6.09
C PHE A 147 -20.54 -7.43 -7.48
N ALA A 148 -19.42 -8.06 -7.82
CA ALA A 148 -19.27 -8.76 -9.09
C ALA A 148 -20.28 -9.91 -9.23
N SER A 149 -20.48 -10.71 -8.18
CA SER A 149 -21.47 -11.80 -8.20
C SER A 149 -22.91 -11.30 -8.28
N GLU A 150 -23.22 -10.17 -7.64
CA GLU A 150 -24.55 -9.55 -7.70
C GLU A 150 -24.81 -8.94 -9.09
N GLY A 151 -23.79 -8.40 -9.75
CA GLY A 151 -23.87 -7.86 -11.11
C GLY A 151 -24.12 -8.93 -12.17
N GLN A 152 -23.37 -10.04 -12.14
CA GLN A 152 -23.57 -11.16 -13.08
C GLN A 152 -24.98 -11.74 -13.01
N PHE A 153 -25.54 -11.86 -11.79
CA PHE A 153 -26.91 -12.34 -11.60
C PHE A 153 -27.99 -11.43 -12.22
N LEU A 154 -27.70 -10.14 -12.47
CA LEU A 154 -28.62 -9.22 -13.14
C LEU A 154 -28.51 -9.29 -14.67
N GLU A 155 -27.35 -9.67 -15.21
CA GLU A 155 -27.15 -9.84 -16.66
C GLU A 155 -27.74 -11.16 -17.19
N ASP A 156 -27.78 -12.19 -16.35
CA ASP A 156 -28.33 -13.52 -16.70
C ASP A 156 -29.88 -13.61 -16.63
N ARG A 157 -30.58 -12.51 -16.35
CA ARG A 157 -32.06 -12.44 -16.25
C ARG A 157 -32.68 -11.55 -17.32
#